data_AF-A0A379DWI6-F1
#
_entry.id   AF-A0A379DWI6-F1
#
_cell.length_a   1.000
_cell.length_b   1.000
_cell.length_c   1.000
_cell.angle_alpha   90.00
_cell.angle_beta   90.00
_cell.angle_gamma   90.00
#
_symmetry.space_group_name_H-M   'P 1'
#
loop_
_entity.id
_entity.type
_entity.pdbx_description
1 polymer ?
#
loop_
_entity_poly.entity_id
_entity_poly.type
_entity_poly.pdbx_seq_one_letter_code
_entity_poly.pdbx_strand_id
1 'polypeptide(L)'
;MNKSFVGFKMTILRFFLLFFLSSWHIKVMCQEYHDGILSSSNVVNISDERNKASADFIHFYQKNISKLRGSRCAMYPTCSNYGLKAFKKENFAKAFLDTADRLIRCGHDGKFYSVTYAYGNPCLLDLPDCDSALFLSLTQKSQNSIYTDRLKVVNKKDSLNDFIRYLINNHDYNLAMLEIERLSYFDKENSPSTYLQKLICYEGLERMEEGIFDFYAQKDLNICNDNRVKFQVSKMFYRLNNYSEAEKLFPKINLTEQDSIRRRHLYLGLSNLKMGYLDNCVQHFEAANQFNTNEQIVNKTNEVISSIIARKPKSKVLAGILSIFPGGGYWYAGHKSSAITSFIVNSLLGFATYVNSTSKCKFT
;
A
#
# COMPACT_ATOMS: atom_id res chain seq x y z
N MET A 1 66.32 3.69 21.74
CA MET A 1 65.23 3.29 20.82
C MET A 1 64.00 2.89 21.63
N ASN A 2 62.79 3.09 21.08
CA ASN A 2 61.46 2.81 21.64
C ASN A 2 60.80 3.87 22.54
N LYS A 3 60.65 5.09 22.02
CA LYS A 3 59.54 6.00 22.36
C LYS A 3 58.71 6.28 21.09
N SER A 4 57.90 5.32 20.65
CA SER A 4 56.95 5.56 19.55
C SER A 4 55.69 4.67 19.56
N PHE A 5 55.55 3.72 20.49
CA PHE A 5 54.47 2.73 20.41
C PHE A 5 53.24 2.97 21.31
N VAL A 6 53.27 3.99 22.18
CA VAL A 6 52.16 4.26 23.13
C VAL A 6 51.16 5.31 22.60
N GLY A 7 51.59 6.23 21.73
CA GLY A 7 50.72 7.27 21.16
C GLY A 7 49.68 6.75 20.17
N PHE A 8 50.00 5.68 19.41
CA PHE A 8 49.15 5.20 18.32
C PHE A 8 47.89 4.44 18.81
N LYS A 9 47.98 3.74 19.96
CA LYS A 9 46.82 3.02 20.54
C LYS A 9 45.78 3.95 21.16
N MET A 10 46.18 5.12 21.67
CA MET A 10 45.25 6.07 22.29
C MET A 10 44.48 6.91 21.27
N THR A 11 45.04 7.15 20.08
CA THR A 11 44.37 7.93 19.03
C THR A 11 43.29 7.12 18.32
N ILE A 12 43.49 5.80 18.13
CA ILE A 12 42.48 4.90 17.54
C ILE A 12 41.32 4.68 18.53
N LEU A 13 41.60 4.51 19.83
CA LEU A 13 40.56 4.35 20.86
C LEU A 13 39.72 5.63 21.03
N ARG A 14 40.34 6.83 20.91
CA ARG A 14 39.63 8.11 20.89
C ARG A 14 38.82 8.33 19.61
N PHE A 15 39.28 7.84 18.46
CA PHE A 15 38.52 7.92 17.21
C PHE A 15 37.27 7.01 17.26
N PHE A 16 37.38 5.81 17.84
CA PHE A 16 36.21 4.94 18.07
C PHE A 16 35.26 5.52 19.13
N LEU A 17 35.76 6.06 20.25
CA LEU A 17 34.92 6.69 21.27
C LEU A 17 34.19 7.96 20.77
N LEU A 18 34.83 8.76 19.91
CA LEU A 18 34.20 9.94 19.31
C LEU A 18 33.26 9.60 18.14
N PHE A 19 33.47 8.48 17.45
CA PHE A 19 32.53 7.96 16.45
C PHE A 19 31.25 7.40 17.11
N PHE A 20 31.33 6.89 18.34
CA PHE A 20 30.19 6.42 19.11
C PHE A 20 29.41 7.52 19.85
N LEU A 21 29.99 8.72 20.02
CA LEU A 21 29.33 9.84 20.71
C LEU A 21 28.60 10.82 19.76
N SER A 22 28.72 10.67 18.44
CA SER A 22 28.03 11.51 17.46
C SER A 22 26.76 10.90 16.85
N SER A 23 26.36 9.70 17.30
CA SER A 23 25.18 8.99 16.80
C SER A 23 24.04 8.89 17.83
N TRP A 24 23.46 10.03 18.20
CA TRP A 24 22.12 10.15 18.78
C TRP A 24 21.63 11.58 18.47
N HIS A 25 20.50 11.89 17.82
CA HIS A 25 19.24 11.19 17.69
C HIS A 25 18.68 11.34 16.27
N ILE A 26 18.39 10.24 15.58
CA ILE A 26 17.43 10.21 14.48
C ILE A 26 16.22 9.45 14.99
N LYS A 27 15.03 10.07 14.94
CA LYS A 27 13.77 9.35 15.09
C LYS A 27 13.64 8.39 13.92
N VAL A 28 14.00 7.13 14.14
CA VAL A 28 13.87 6.04 13.16
C VAL A 28 12.39 5.66 13.10
N MET A 29 11.71 6.06 12.01
CA MET A 29 10.48 5.40 11.54
C MET A 29 10.76 3.90 11.42
N CYS A 30 9.77 3.02 11.65
CA CYS A 30 10.00 1.57 11.68
C CYS A 30 10.54 1.05 10.33
N GLN A 31 11.86 0.86 10.28
CA GLN A 31 12.62 0.49 9.09
C GLN A 31 13.00 -0.97 9.21
N GLU A 32 12.48 -1.79 8.31
CA GLU A 32 12.87 -3.20 8.19
C GLU A 32 13.82 -3.33 7.00
N TYR A 33 14.98 -3.97 7.22
CA TYR A 33 15.88 -4.30 6.13
C TYR A 33 15.34 -5.50 5.38
N HIS A 34 15.01 -5.29 4.11
CA HIS A 34 14.66 -6.34 3.15
C HIS A 34 15.84 -6.46 2.17
N ASP A 35 16.62 -7.53 2.30
CA ASP A 35 17.81 -7.78 1.46
C ASP A 35 18.78 -6.57 1.39
N GLY A 36 18.88 -5.80 2.48
CA GLY A 36 19.73 -4.60 2.57
C GLY A 36 19.12 -3.33 1.99
N ILE A 37 17.85 -3.36 1.56
CA ILE A 37 17.04 -2.21 1.14
C ILE A 37 16.10 -1.83 2.29
N LEU A 38 15.94 -0.52 2.53
CA LEU A 38 15.03 0.03 3.53
C LEU A 38 13.57 -0.13 3.04
N SER A 39 12.76 -0.93 3.72
CA SER A 39 11.31 -1.03 3.45
C SER A 39 10.51 -0.39 4.59
N SER A 40 9.48 0.37 4.25
CA SER A 40 8.53 0.94 5.23
C SER A 40 7.64 -0.17 5.77
N SER A 41 7.75 -0.48 7.06
CA SER A 41 6.90 -1.48 7.73
C SER A 41 5.87 -0.82 8.64
N ASN A 42 4.70 -1.44 8.78
CA ASN A 42 3.60 -0.97 9.64
C ASN A 42 3.77 -1.32 11.13
N VAL A 43 4.99 -1.63 11.58
CA VAL A 43 5.21 -2.19 12.92
C VAL A 43 5.56 -1.08 13.91
N VAL A 44 4.95 -1.14 15.10
CA VAL A 44 5.08 -0.13 16.14
C VAL A 44 6.46 -0.23 16.84
N ASN A 45 7.10 0.93 17.04
CA ASN A 45 8.31 1.05 17.85
C ASN A 45 8.00 0.79 19.34
N ILE A 46 8.57 -0.27 19.89
CA ILE A 46 8.72 -0.46 21.35
C ILE A 46 10.17 -0.12 21.69
N SER A 47 10.47 0.87 22.52
CA SER A 47 11.85 1.19 22.94
C SER A 47 12.24 0.28 24.10
N ASP A 48 13.08 -0.72 23.88
CA ASP A 48 13.56 -1.58 24.99
C ASP A 48 14.99 -2.06 24.75
N GLU A 49 15.85 -1.92 25.77
CA GLU A 49 17.32 -2.06 25.72
C GLU A 49 17.83 -3.51 25.90
N ARG A 50 17.02 -4.52 25.58
CA ARG A 50 17.39 -5.94 25.77
C ARG A 50 18.20 -6.48 24.57
N ASN A 51 19.30 -7.20 24.86
CA ASN A 51 20.14 -7.93 23.89
C ASN A 51 20.83 -7.11 22.79
N LYS A 52 21.42 -5.95 23.15
CA LYS A 52 22.15 -5.05 22.24
C LYS A 52 23.20 -5.73 21.35
N ALA A 53 23.99 -6.65 21.90
CA ALA A 53 25.01 -7.37 21.14
C ALA A 53 24.43 -8.25 20.01
N SER A 54 23.30 -8.92 20.26
CA SER A 54 22.60 -9.71 19.23
C SER A 54 22.02 -8.83 18.14
N ALA A 55 21.43 -7.68 18.51
CA ALA A 55 20.92 -6.70 17.56
C ALA A 55 22.05 -6.13 16.68
N ASP A 56 23.20 -5.80 17.26
CA ASP A 56 24.38 -5.32 16.53
C ASP A 56 24.88 -6.35 15.51
N PHE A 57 24.92 -7.63 15.87
CA PHE A 57 25.29 -8.70 14.95
C PHE A 57 24.29 -8.87 13.80
N ILE A 58 22.98 -8.81 14.08
CA ILE A 58 21.95 -8.89 13.05
C ILE A 58 22.02 -7.68 12.11
N HIS A 59 22.25 -6.47 12.64
CA HIS A 59 22.45 -5.28 11.81
C HIS A 59 23.72 -5.38 10.95
N PHE A 60 24.81 -5.96 11.48
CA PHE A 60 26.00 -6.25 10.69
C PHE A 60 25.69 -7.21 9.53
N TYR A 61 24.93 -8.28 9.77
CA TYR A 61 24.45 -9.19 8.73
C TYR A 61 23.59 -8.46 7.68
N GLN A 62 22.60 -7.67 8.10
CA GLN A 62 21.70 -6.91 7.22
C GLN A 62 22.44 -5.88 6.35
N LYS A 63 23.50 -5.28 6.88
CA LYS A 63 24.27 -4.24 6.18
C LYS A 63 25.27 -4.84 5.20
N ASN A 64 25.98 -5.91 5.60
CA ASN A 64 27.18 -6.37 4.91
C ASN A 64 27.03 -7.73 4.21
N ILE A 65 26.14 -8.61 4.69
CA ILE A 65 26.07 -10.01 4.23
C ILE A 65 24.79 -10.28 3.44
N SER A 66 23.63 -9.76 3.88
CA SER A 66 22.35 -10.09 3.27
C SER A 66 22.27 -9.69 1.80
N LYS A 67 22.97 -8.62 1.39
CA LYS A 67 23.06 -8.15 0.00
C LYS A 67 23.80 -9.11 -0.93
N LEU A 68 24.65 -9.98 -0.39
CA LEU A 68 25.42 -10.97 -1.15
C LEU A 68 24.60 -12.24 -1.43
N ARG A 69 23.47 -12.41 -0.75
CA ARG A 69 22.55 -13.52 -0.96
C ARG A 69 21.78 -13.27 -2.25
N GLY A 70 22.07 -14.04 -3.31
CA GLY A 70 21.40 -13.92 -4.63
C GLY A 70 19.91 -14.28 -4.65
N SER A 71 19.31 -14.57 -3.49
CA SER A 71 17.90 -14.91 -3.33
C SER A 71 17.34 -14.20 -2.11
N ARG A 72 16.13 -13.64 -2.23
CA ARG A 72 15.43 -12.98 -1.13
C ARG A 72 15.02 -13.94 -0.01
N CYS A 73 14.76 -13.39 1.16
CA CYS A 73 14.09 -14.14 2.23
C CYS A 73 12.63 -14.44 1.84
N ALA A 74 12.20 -15.71 1.93
CA ALA A 74 10.84 -16.12 1.54
C ALA A 74 9.74 -15.75 2.58
N MET A 75 10.10 -15.02 3.62
CA MET A 75 9.43 -15.00 4.92
C MET A 75 9.12 -13.55 5.34
N TYR A 76 7.94 -13.29 5.92
CA TYR A 76 7.54 -12.00 6.48
C TYR A 76 7.31 -12.08 8.01
N PRO A 77 7.96 -11.21 8.81
CA PRO A 77 9.12 -10.40 8.43
C PRO A 77 10.31 -11.30 8.01
N THR A 78 11.35 -10.71 7.41
CA THR A 78 12.57 -11.48 7.05
C THR A 78 13.16 -12.19 8.27
N CYS A 79 13.88 -13.30 8.10
CA CYS A 79 14.48 -14.04 9.22
C CYS A 79 15.33 -13.14 10.13
N SER A 80 16.04 -12.16 9.57
CA SER A 80 16.80 -11.17 10.35
C SER A 80 15.90 -10.23 11.17
N ASN A 81 14.79 -9.75 10.61
CA ASN A 81 13.85 -8.88 11.33
C ASN A 81 13.02 -9.68 12.35
N TYR A 82 12.71 -10.94 12.06
CA TYR A 82 12.15 -11.88 13.04
C TYR A 82 13.09 -12.02 14.24
N GLY A 83 14.39 -12.26 14.00
CA GLY A 83 15.40 -12.34 15.05
C GLY A 83 15.49 -11.06 15.89
N LEU A 84 15.51 -9.87 15.26
CA LEU A 84 15.50 -8.59 15.99
C LEU A 84 14.29 -8.47 16.93
N LYS A 85 13.11 -8.89 16.48
CA LYS A 85 11.88 -8.89 17.30
C LYS A 85 11.95 -9.93 18.42
N ALA A 86 12.40 -11.15 18.13
CA ALA A 86 12.55 -12.22 19.11
C ALA A 86 13.55 -11.84 20.22
N PHE A 87 14.75 -11.36 19.86
CA PHE A 87 15.77 -10.94 20.83
C PHE A 87 15.37 -9.71 21.65
N LYS A 88 14.41 -8.91 21.17
CA LYS A 88 13.88 -7.78 21.91
C LYS A 88 12.82 -8.18 22.93
N LYS A 89 12.02 -9.21 22.61
CA LYS A 89 10.89 -9.66 23.43
C LYS A 89 11.25 -10.76 24.42
N GLU A 90 12.04 -11.73 23.99
CA GLU A 90 12.36 -12.95 24.73
C GLU A 90 13.77 -12.89 25.33
N ASN A 91 14.07 -13.80 26.26
CA ASN A 91 15.44 -13.97 26.75
C ASN A 91 16.34 -14.55 25.64
N PHE A 92 17.66 -14.38 25.77
CA PHE A 92 18.63 -14.76 24.74
C PHE A 92 18.46 -16.22 24.26
N ALA A 93 18.34 -17.18 25.19
CA ALA A 93 18.26 -18.60 24.86
C ALA A 93 17.00 -18.92 24.04
N LYS A 94 15.84 -18.42 24.46
CA LYS A 94 14.58 -18.60 23.74
C LYS A 94 14.59 -17.89 22.39
N ALA A 95 15.02 -16.63 22.35
CA ALA A 95 15.14 -15.87 21.10
C ALA A 95 16.08 -16.54 20.09
N PHE A 96 17.18 -17.14 20.57
CA PHE A 96 18.10 -17.89 19.74
C PHE A 96 17.46 -19.15 19.16
N LEU A 97 16.75 -19.94 19.99
CA LEU A 97 16.04 -21.13 19.53
C LEU A 97 14.93 -20.78 18.53
N ASP A 98 14.11 -19.76 18.82
CA ASP A 98 13.03 -19.31 17.93
C ASP A 98 13.59 -18.81 16.58
N THR A 99 14.71 -18.08 16.61
CA THR A 99 15.38 -17.61 15.39
C THR A 99 16.01 -18.76 14.60
N ALA A 100 16.61 -19.74 15.27
CA ALA A 100 17.21 -20.91 14.64
C ALA A 100 16.14 -21.81 13.99
N ASP A 101 15.06 -22.09 14.70
CA ASP A 101 13.89 -22.81 14.16
C ASP A 101 13.32 -22.10 12.92
N ARG A 102 13.15 -20.78 13.00
CA ARG A 102 12.70 -19.95 11.86
C ARG A 102 13.61 -20.06 10.64
N LEU A 103 14.93 -20.14 10.84
CA LEU A 103 15.90 -20.28 9.74
C LEU A 103 15.79 -21.65 9.05
N ILE A 104 15.52 -22.72 9.80
CA ILE A 104 15.33 -24.08 9.26
C ILE A 104 14.06 -24.13 8.38
N ARG A 105 12.95 -23.55 8.87
CA ARG A 105 11.66 -23.54 8.16
C ARG A 105 11.64 -22.60 6.93
N CYS A 106 12.57 -21.64 6.86
CA CYS A 106 12.64 -20.66 5.79
C CYS A 106 12.85 -21.32 4.41
N GLY A 107 11.85 -21.22 3.53
CA GLY A 107 11.91 -21.72 2.16
C GLY A 107 11.54 -23.19 1.97
N HIS A 108 11.28 -23.95 3.05
CA HIS A 108 10.98 -25.39 2.97
C HIS A 108 9.52 -25.73 3.30
N ASP A 109 8.88 -24.95 4.18
CA ASP A 109 7.59 -25.30 4.80
C ASP A 109 6.40 -24.47 4.29
N GLY A 110 6.45 -23.99 3.05
CA GLY A 110 5.50 -23.00 2.52
C GLY A 110 4.01 -23.35 2.70
N LYS A 111 3.66 -24.64 2.68
CA LYS A 111 2.27 -25.14 2.84
C LYS A 111 1.64 -24.83 4.20
N PHE A 112 2.42 -24.45 5.22
CA PHE A 112 1.93 -24.22 6.59
C PHE A 112 1.73 -22.74 6.94
N TYR A 113 2.02 -21.80 6.03
CA TYR A 113 1.92 -20.36 6.30
C TYR A 113 0.88 -19.69 5.42
N SER A 114 0.26 -18.65 5.96
CA SER A 114 -0.49 -17.69 5.15
C SER A 114 0.45 -16.82 4.32
N VAL A 115 0.03 -16.36 3.16
CA VAL A 115 0.82 -15.48 2.29
C VAL A 115 0.49 -14.01 2.57
N THR A 116 1.52 -13.17 2.54
CA THR A 116 1.41 -11.70 2.59
C THR A 116 2.21 -11.05 1.47
N TYR A 117 1.81 -9.85 1.06
CA TYR A 117 2.47 -9.02 0.05
C TYR A 117 3.06 -7.74 0.63
N ALA A 118 3.25 -7.66 1.95
CA ALA A 118 3.66 -6.44 2.63
C ALA A 118 5.04 -5.88 2.19
N TYR A 119 5.87 -6.68 1.51
CA TYR A 119 7.11 -6.22 0.87
C TYR A 119 6.98 -6.02 -0.67
N GLY A 120 5.76 -5.91 -1.20
CA GLY A 120 5.48 -5.82 -2.64
C GLY A 120 5.64 -7.13 -3.41
N ASN A 121 5.84 -8.25 -2.71
CA ASN A 121 6.11 -9.57 -3.25
C ASN A 121 5.56 -10.66 -2.32
N PRO A 122 5.25 -11.87 -2.81
CA PRO A 122 4.72 -12.93 -1.97
C PRO A 122 5.77 -13.38 -0.94
N CYS A 123 5.36 -13.36 0.32
CA CYS A 123 6.13 -13.81 1.46
C CYS A 123 5.24 -14.67 2.38
N LEU A 124 5.85 -15.66 3.02
CA LEU A 124 5.19 -16.53 3.99
C LEU A 124 5.15 -15.83 5.36
N LEU A 125 3.95 -15.54 5.85
CA LEU A 125 3.71 -14.79 7.09
C LEU A 125 3.93 -15.66 8.32
N ASP A 126 4.87 -15.24 9.17
CA ASP A 126 5.13 -15.86 10.47
C ASP A 126 5.62 -14.77 11.42
N LEU A 127 4.73 -14.34 12.31
CA LEU A 127 5.02 -13.29 13.27
C LEU A 127 5.60 -13.91 14.54
N PRO A 128 6.67 -13.34 15.13
CA PRO A 128 7.19 -13.78 16.43
C PRO A 128 6.20 -13.47 17.58
N ASP A 129 5.16 -12.69 17.29
CA ASP A 129 4.10 -12.30 18.20
C ASP A 129 2.76 -12.84 17.69
N CYS A 130 1.95 -13.40 18.59
CA CYS A 130 0.53 -13.70 18.32
C CYS A 130 -0.32 -12.41 18.32
N ASP A 131 0.10 -11.39 17.58
CA ASP A 131 -0.75 -10.23 17.32
C ASP A 131 -1.76 -10.60 16.24
N SER A 132 -2.90 -11.15 16.66
CA SER A 132 -3.97 -11.58 15.77
C SER A 132 -4.53 -10.44 14.92
N ALA A 133 -4.47 -9.18 15.38
CA ALA A 133 -4.95 -8.04 14.60
C ALA A 133 -3.96 -7.69 13.48
N LEU A 134 -2.66 -7.65 13.80
CA LEU A 134 -1.60 -7.47 12.81
C LEU A 134 -1.59 -8.63 11.81
N PHE A 135 -1.67 -9.87 12.30
CA PHE A 135 -1.79 -11.07 11.47
C PHE A 135 -2.97 -10.93 10.50
N LEU A 136 -4.17 -10.64 10.98
CA LEU A 136 -5.36 -10.45 10.14
C LEU A 136 -5.24 -9.31 9.12
N SER A 137 -4.49 -8.25 9.45
CA SER A 137 -4.23 -7.14 8.51
C SER A 137 -3.19 -7.48 7.44
N LEU A 138 -2.26 -8.39 7.74
CA LEU A 138 -1.17 -8.81 6.85
C LEU A 138 -1.54 -10.04 6.01
N THR A 139 -2.37 -10.93 6.57
CA THR A 139 -3.02 -11.99 5.81
C THR A 139 -4.09 -11.36 4.94
N GLN A 140 -4.01 -11.62 3.65
CA GLN A 140 -4.96 -11.09 2.69
C GLN A 140 -6.41 -11.41 3.10
N LYS A 141 -7.20 -10.38 3.43
CA LYS A 141 -8.63 -10.41 3.12
C LYS A 141 -8.72 -10.21 1.62
N SER A 142 -9.12 -11.26 0.91
CA SER A 142 -9.61 -11.23 -0.47
C SER A 142 -10.32 -9.89 -0.74
N GLN A 143 -9.68 -8.96 -1.44
CA GLN A 143 -10.40 -7.88 -2.06
C GLN A 143 -11.19 -8.50 -3.20
N ASN A 144 -12.48 -8.73 -2.94
CA ASN A 144 -13.56 -9.04 -3.88
C ASN A 144 -13.09 -9.37 -5.30
N SER A 145 -12.70 -10.64 -5.47
CA SER A 145 -12.79 -11.43 -6.69
C SER A 145 -12.71 -10.64 -8.00
N ILE A 146 -11.48 -10.42 -8.47
CA ILE A 146 -11.20 -10.20 -9.88
C ILE A 146 -11.32 -11.58 -10.53
N TYR A 147 -12.44 -11.88 -11.19
CA TYR A 147 -12.64 -13.14 -11.91
C TYR A 147 -13.03 -12.91 -13.37
N THR A 148 -12.75 -13.90 -14.21
CA THR A 148 -13.22 -13.99 -15.60
C THR A 148 -14.10 -15.24 -15.76
N ASP A 149 -15.12 -15.19 -16.62
CA ASP A 149 -16.05 -16.32 -16.82
C ASP A 149 -15.38 -17.62 -17.30
N ARG A 150 -15.79 -18.76 -16.74
CA ARG A 150 -15.32 -20.10 -17.16
C ARG A 150 -16.36 -20.72 -18.11
N LEU A 151 -16.09 -20.70 -19.42
CA LEU A 151 -16.93 -21.38 -20.43
C LEU A 151 -16.50 -22.86 -20.57
N LYS A 152 -17.46 -23.75 -20.82
CA LYS A 152 -17.31 -25.23 -20.74
C LYS A 152 -16.98 -25.93 -22.07
N VAL A 153 -16.67 -25.21 -23.15
CA VAL A 153 -16.49 -25.83 -24.48
C VAL A 153 -15.02 -25.73 -24.89
N VAL A 154 -14.33 -26.86 -24.88
CA VAL A 154 -12.90 -26.96 -25.21
C VAL A 154 -12.73 -27.17 -26.72
N ASN A 155 -12.46 -26.08 -27.45
CA ASN A 155 -11.77 -26.15 -28.73
C ASN A 155 -10.27 -25.84 -28.49
N LYS A 156 -9.35 -26.41 -29.30
CA LYS A 156 -7.89 -26.24 -29.10
C LYS A 156 -7.45 -24.78 -28.98
N LYS A 157 -8.11 -23.85 -29.68
CA LYS A 157 -7.84 -22.40 -29.60
C LYS A 157 -8.41 -21.75 -28.33
N ASP A 158 -9.54 -22.25 -27.81
CA ASP A 158 -10.11 -21.82 -26.53
C ASP A 158 -9.22 -22.24 -25.34
N SER A 159 -8.40 -23.29 -25.48
CA SER A 159 -7.49 -23.74 -24.42
C SER A 159 -6.53 -22.65 -23.93
N LEU A 160 -6.07 -21.76 -24.82
CA LEU A 160 -5.15 -20.68 -24.43
C LEU A 160 -5.87 -19.54 -23.73
N ASN A 161 -7.02 -19.10 -24.25
CA ASN A 161 -7.84 -18.08 -23.59
C ASN A 161 -8.33 -18.59 -22.23
N ASP A 162 -8.72 -19.87 -22.12
CA ASP A 162 -9.07 -20.48 -20.84
C ASP A 162 -7.88 -20.60 -19.89
N PHE A 163 -6.67 -20.84 -20.40
CA PHE A 163 -5.45 -20.82 -19.60
C PHE A 163 -5.14 -19.41 -19.09
N ILE A 164 -5.26 -18.37 -19.90
CA ILE A 164 -5.12 -16.97 -19.46
C ILE A 164 -6.13 -16.66 -18.36
N ARG A 165 -7.40 -17.03 -18.55
CA ARG A 165 -8.45 -16.89 -17.52
C ARG A 165 -8.12 -17.66 -16.24
N TYR A 166 -7.59 -18.88 -16.35
CA TYR A 166 -7.11 -19.65 -15.22
C TYR A 166 -6.01 -18.92 -14.44
N LEU A 167 -5.00 -18.37 -15.13
CA LEU A 167 -3.93 -17.59 -14.52
C LEU A 167 -4.45 -16.33 -13.83
N ILE A 168 -5.35 -15.58 -14.48
CA ILE A 168 -5.99 -14.38 -13.89
C ILE A 168 -6.75 -14.74 -12.62
N ASN A 169 -7.55 -15.81 -12.66
CA ASN A 169 -8.33 -16.27 -11.52
C ASN A 169 -7.45 -16.77 -10.35
N ASN A 170 -6.22 -17.20 -10.64
CA ASN A 170 -5.22 -17.57 -9.63
C ASN A 170 -4.34 -16.39 -9.17
N HIS A 171 -4.61 -15.17 -9.66
CA HIS A 171 -3.81 -13.97 -9.40
C HIS A 171 -2.39 -14.00 -9.98
N ASP A 172 -2.13 -14.89 -10.94
CA ASP A 172 -0.85 -15.00 -11.65
C ASP A 172 -0.78 -13.99 -12.82
N TYR A 173 -0.99 -12.71 -12.51
CA TYR A 173 -1.18 -11.66 -13.53
C TYR A 173 0.03 -11.45 -14.46
N ASN A 174 1.25 -11.66 -13.96
CA ASN A 174 2.46 -11.58 -14.80
C ASN A 174 2.51 -12.72 -15.84
N LEU A 175 2.10 -13.94 -15.44
CA LEU A 175 2.05 -15.08 -16.35
C LEU A 175 0.90 -14.90 -17.35
N ALA A 176 -0.26 -14.43 -16.88
CA ALA A 176 -1.37 -14.11 -17.77
C ALA A 176 -0.97 -13.05 -18.81
N MET A 177 -0.27 -11.99 -18.38
CA MET A 177 0.24 -10.95 -19.28
C MET A 177 1.22 -11.53 -20.32
N LEU A 178 2.15 -12.40 -19.90
CA LEU A 178 3.07 -13.07 -20.81
C LEU A 178 2.32 -13.90 -21.87
N GLU A 179 1.30 -14.66 -21.45
CA GLU A 179 0.49 -15.48 -22.35
C GLU A 179 -0.34 -14.62 -23.32
N ILE A 180 -0.85 -13.48 -22.86
CA ILE A 180 -1.55 -12.50 -23.71
C ILE A 180 -0.60 -11.91 -24.77
N GLU A 181 0.60 -11.49 -24.38
CA GLU A 181 1.60 -10.96 -25.32
C GLU A 181 2.05 -12.04 -26.31
N ARG A 182 2.17 -13.30 -25.85
CA ARG A 182 2.48 -14.44 -26.71
C ARG A 182 1.37 -14.65 -27.76
N LEU A 183 0.12 -14.65 -27.33
CA LEU A 183 -1.06 -14.80 -28.21
C LEU A 183 -1.13 -13.66 -29.25
N SER A 184 -0.88 -12.43 -28.81
CA SER A 184 -0.83 -11.25 -29.70
C SER A 184 0.29 -11.36 -30.74
N TYR A 185 1.48 -11.85 -30.34
CA TYR A 185 2.62 -11.94 -31.23
C TYR A 185 2.49 -13.06 -32.28
N PHE A 186 2.17 -14.28 -31.85
CA PHE A 186 2.19 -15.46 -32.73
C PHE A 186 0.90 -15.62 -33.54
N ASP A 187 -0.25 -15.44 -32.88
CA ASP A 187 -1.54 -15.68 -33.51
C ASP A 187 -2.15 -14.40 -34.09
N LYS A 188 -1.49 -13.25 -33.89
CA LYS A 188 -1.98 -11.91 -34.27
C LYS A 188 -3.39 -11.64 -33.76
N GLU A 189 -3.77 -12.30 -32.67
CA GLU A 189 -5.10 -12.20 -32.09
C GLU A 189 -5.16 -10.98 -31.20
N ASN A 190 -5.90 -9.96 -31.66
CA ASN A 190 -6.14 -8.74 -30.91
C ASN A 190 -7.64 -8.54 -30.75
N SER A 191 -8.25 -9.40 -29.93
CA SER A 191 -9.70 -9.34 -29.66
C SER A 191 -10.00 -8.41 -28.48
N PRO A 192 -11.18 -7.75 -28.44
CA PRO A 192 -11.60 -6.98 -27.26
C PRO A 192 -11.61 -7.79 -25.97
N SER A 193 -11.89 -9.11 -26.05
CA SER A 193 -11.85 -10.01 -24.89
C SER A 193 -10.44 -10.23 -24.35
N THR A 194 -9.46 -10.44 -25.22
CA THR A 194 -8.05 -10.60 -24.82
C THR A 194 -7.50 -9.29 -24.29
N TYR A 195 -7.88 -8.17 -24.92
CA TYR A 195 -7.50 -6.84 -24.48
C TYR A 195 -8.10 -6.47 -23.11
N LEU A 196 -9.36 -6.83 -22.86
CA LEU A 196 -9.97 -6.69 -21.53
C LEU A 196 -9.19 -7.49 -20.47
N GLN A 197 -8.77 -8.72 -20.78
CA GLN A 197 -7.93 -9.52 -19.89
C GLN A 197 -6.57 -8.84 -19.62
N LYS A 198 -5.98 -8.18 -20.63
CA LYS A 198 -4.77 -7.36 -20.47
C LYS A 198 -4.99 -6.23 -19.46
N LEU A 199 -6.08 -5.47 -19.59
CA LEU A 199 -6.44 -4.40 -18.65
C LEU A 199 -6.70 -4.92 -17.23
N ILE A 200 -7.29 -6.10 -17.09
CA ILE A 200 -7.47 -6.77 -15.79
C ILE A 200 -6.10 -7.11 -15.18
N CYS A 201 -5.14 -7.58 -15.98
CA CYS A 201 -3.79 -7.85 -15.50
C CYS A 201 -3.07 -6.56 -15.07
N TYR A 202 -3.21 -5.45 -15.82
CA TYR A 202 -2.70 -4.15 -15.39
C TYR A 202 -3.28 -3.71 -14.03
N GLU A 203 -4.59 -3.90 -13.83
CA GLU A 203 -5.22 -3.60 -12.54
C GLU A 203 -4.69 -4.51 -11.42
N GLY A 204 -4.59 -5.81 -11.67
CA GLY A 204 -4.10 -6.80 -10.69
C GLY A 204 -2.63 -6.61 -10.29
N LEU A 205 -1.83 -6.03 -11.19
CA LEU A 205 -0.42 -5.68 -10.96
C LEU A 205 -0.23 -4.26 -10.38
N GLU A 206 -1.32 -3.54 -10.08
CA GLU A 206 -1.28 -2.13 -9.65
C GLU A 206 -0.63 -1.18 -10.68
N ARG A 207 -0.54 -1.60 -11.95
CA ARG A 207 0.05 -0.84 -13.08
C ARG A 207 -1.04 -0.16 -13.91
N MET A 208 -2.01 0.47 -13.24
CA MET A 208 -3.20 1.02 -13.90
C MET A 208 -2.87 2.19 -14.84
N GLU A 209 -1.88 3.01 -14.50
CA GLU A 209 -1.43 4.12 -15.36
C GLU A 209 -0.94 3.62 -16.72
N GLU A 210 -0.16 2.52 -16.71
CA GLU A 210 0.33 1.89 -17.93
C GLU A 210 -0.81 1.29 -18.76
N GLY A 211 -1.77 0.63 -18.11
CA GLY A 211 -2.93 0.08 -18.83
C GLY A 211 -3.83 1.16 -19.44
N ILE A 212 -3.96 2.32 -18.79
CA ILE A 212 -4.65 3.48 -19.37
C ILE A 212 -3.85 4.04 -20.55
N PHE A 213 -2.54 4.20 -20.41
CA PHE A 213 -1.69 4.64 -21.51
C PHE A 213 -1.76 3.70 -22.72
N ASP A 214 -1.69 2.38 -22.50
CA ASP A 214 -1.84 1.35 -23.53
C ASP A 214 -3.20 1.46 -24.24
N PHE A 215 -4.28 1.75 -23.50
CA PHE A 215 -5.61 1.99 -24.09
C PHE A 215 -5.66 3.22 -24.99
N TYR A 216 -5.07 4.35 -24.59
CA TYR A 216 -5.04 5.54 -25.44
C TYR A 216 -4.07 5.41 -26.63
N ALA A 217 -3.07 4.55 -26.53
CA ALA A 217 -2.18 4.21 -27.64
C ALA A 217 -2.82 3.25 -28.66
N GLN A 218 -3.92 2.58 -28.29
CA GLN A 218 -4.60 1.62 -29.13
C GLN A 218 -5.28 2.28 -30.33
N LYS A 219 -5.08 1.70 -31.52
CA LYS A 219 -5.63 2.19 -32.80
C LYS A 219 -6.82 1.38 -33.30
N ASP A 220 -6.99 0.16 -32.81
CA ASP A 220 -8.11 -0.70 -33.22
C ASP A 220 -9.44 -0.19 -32.64
N LEU A 221 -10.31 0.31 -33.53
CA LEU A 221 -11.62 0.83 -33.17
C LEU A 221 -12.54 -0.24 -32.57
N ASN A 222 -12.34 -1.52 -32.87
CA ASN A 222 -13.14 -2.60 -32.27
C ASN A 222 -12.86 -2.72 -30.77
N ILE A 223 -11.60 -2.55 -30.37
CA ILE A 223 -11.17 -2.55 -28.96
C ILE A 223 -11.61 -1.26 -28.29
N CYS A 224 -11.32 -0.12 -28.91
CA CYS A 224 -11.62 1.19 -28.34
C CYS A 224 -13.12 1.42 -28.15
N ASN A 225 -13.98 0.77 -28.94
CA ASN A 225 -15.43 0.88 -28.84
C ASN A 225 -16.11 -0.17 -27.97
N ASP A 226 -15.41 -1.24 -27.55
CA ASP A 226 -16.00 -2.28 -26.71
C ASP A 226 -16.41 -1.70 -25.33
N ASN A 227 -17.68 -1.94 -24.96
CA ASN A 227 -18.26 -1.40 -23.74
C ASN A 227 -17.58 -1.93 -22.47
N ARG A 228 -17.10 -3.18 -22.48
CA ARG A 228 -16.44 -3.82 -21.34
C ARG A 228 -15.03 -3.23 -21.14
N VAL A 229 -14.33 -3.00 -22.25
CA VAL A 229 -13.02 -2.32 -22.25
C VAL A 229 -13.17 -0.91 -21.69
N LYS A 230 -14.10 -0.10 -22.23
CA LYS A 230 -14.38 1.26 -21.71
C LYS A 230 -14.76 1.23 -20.23
N PHE A 231 -15.57 0.27 -19.80
CA PHE A 231 -15.97 0.15 -18.39
C PHE A 231 -14.77 -0.12 -17.48
N GLN A 232 -13.88 -1.03 -17.89
CA GLN A 232 -12.67 -1.34 -17.15
C GLN A 232 -11.73 -0.14 -17.05
N VAL A 233 -11.52 0.60 -18.14
CA VAL A 233 -10.73 1.85 -18.14
C VAL A 233 -11.35 2.92 -17.24
N SER A 234 -12.67 3.15 -17.31
CA SER A 234 -13.38 4.08 -16.41
C SER A 234 -13.17 3.73 -14.94
N LYS A 235 -13.23 2.44 -14.61
CA LYS A 235 -12.95 1.94 -13.26
C LYS A 235 -11.50 2.19 -12.84
N MET A 236 -10.54 2.03 -13.74
CA MET A 236 -9.12 2.34 -13.47
C MET A 236 -8.91 3.84 -13.19
N PHE A 237 -9.57 4.73 -13.93
CA PHE A 237 -9.56 6.17 -13.64
C PHE A 237 -10.08 6.48 -12.23
N TYR A 238 -11.20 5.86 -11.83
CA TYR A 238 -11.73 5.99 -10.47
C TYR A 238 -10.70 5.53 -9.42
N ARG A 239 -10.04 4.39 -9.63
CA ARG A 239 -9.03 3.84 -8.69
C ARG A 239 -7.79 4.72 -8.57
N LEU A 240 -7.40 5.41 -9.63
CA LEU A 240 -6.31 6.38 -9.62
C LEU A 240 -6.72 7.76 -9.09
N ASN A 241 -7.92 7.88 -8.49
CA ASN A 241 -8.50 9.14 -8.02
C ASN A 241 -8.72 10.20 -9.11
N ASN A 242 -8.69 9.81 -10.39
CA ASN A 242 -9.04 10.67 -11.51
C ASN A 242 -10.55 10.61 -11.77
N TYR A 243 -11.32 11.12 -10.81
CA TYR A 243 -12.78 11.03 -10.80
C TYR A 243 -13.44 11.78 -11.97
N SER A 244 -12.82 12.86 -12.45
CA SER A 244 -13.35 13.64 -13.57
C SER A 244 -13.33 12.85 -14.88
N GLU A 245 -12.26 12.11 -15.17
CA GLU A 245 -12.22 11.27 -16.38
C GLU A 245 -13.16 10.07 -16.28
N ALA A 246 -13.30 9.47 -15.10
CA ALA A 246 -14.30 8.43 -14.85
C ALA A 246 -15.72 8.95 -15.14
N GLU A 247 -16.07 10.15 -14.66
CA GLU A 247 -17.36 10.80 -14.90
C GLU A 247 -17.61 11.07 -16.39
N LYS A 248 -16.58 11.44 -17.15
CA LYS A 248 -16.71 11.67 -18.60
C LYS A 248 -16.91 10.39 -19.40
N LEU A 249 -16.31 9.27 -18.97
CA LEU A 249 -16.26 8.04 -19.76
C LEU A 249 -17.46 7.12 -19.50
N PHE A 250 -17.90 6.97 -18.23
CA PHE A 250 -19.01 6.09 -17.87
C PHE A 250 -20.33 6.34 -18.61
N PRO A 251 -20.79 7.59 -18.83
CA PRO A 251 -22.03 7.87 -19.56
C PRO A 251 -22.00 7.46 -21.04
N LYS A 252 -20.79 7.36 -21.64
CA LYS A 252 -20.59 7.02 -23.06
C LYS A 252 -20.66 5.51 -23.34
N ILE A 253 -20.87 4.69 -22.31
CA ILE A 253 -20.92 3.24 -22.41
C ILE A 253 -22.38 2.83 -22.62
N ASN A 254 -22.65 1.91 -23.54
CA ASN A 254 -23.98 1.33 -23.69
C ASN A 254 -24.04 0.03 -22.88
N LEU A 255 -24.85 -0.01 -21.82
CA LEU A 255 -25.01 -1.18 -20.96
C LEU A 255 -26.47 -1.65 -21.00
N THR A 256 -26.67 -2.96 -21.10
CA THR A 256 -27.99 -3.61 -21.13
C THR A 256 -28.28 -4.37 -19.85
N GLU A 257 -27.26 -4.92 -19.21
CA GLU A 257 -27.39 -5.70 -17.98
C GLU A 257 -27.62 -4.80 -16.76
N GLN A 258 -28.63 -5.14 -15.95
CA GLN A 258 -29.02 -4.38 -14.77
C GLN A 258 -27.87 -4.20 -13.76
N ASP A 259 -27.07 -5.25 -13.51
CA ASP A 259 -25.93 -5.14 -12.58
C ASP A 259 -24.86 -4.19 -13.12
N SER A 260 -24.55 -4.26 -14.41
CA SER A 260 -23.59 -3.36 -15.06
C SER A 260 -24.06 -1.90 -15.01
N ILE A 261 -25.35 -1.64 -15.24
CA ILE A 261 -25.96 -0.29 -15.10
C ILE A 261 -25.87 0.19 -13.65
N ARG A 262 -26.23 -0.67 -12.69
CA ARG A 262 -26.10 -0.38 -11.26
C ARG A 262 -24.67 -0.01 -10.88
N ARG A 263 -23.69 -0.82 -11.30
CA ARG A 263 -22.26 -0.58 -11.00
C ARG A 263 -21.76 0.73 -11.60
N ARG A 264 -22.19 1.11 -12.81
CA ARG A 264 -21.89 2.43 -13.38
C ARG A 264 -22.36 3.54 -12.45
N HIS A 265 -23.62 3.49 -12.02
CA HIS A 265 -24.18 4.50 -11.13
C HIS A 265 -23.47 4.56 -9.78
N LEU A 266 -23.05 3.42 -9.22
CA LEU A 266 -22.23 3.40 -8.01
C LEU A 266 -20.88 4.10 -8.21
N TYR A 267 -20.16 3.82 -9.30
CA TYR A 267 -18.90 4.50 -9.59
C TYR A 267 -19.09 6.00 -9.82
N LEU A 268 -20.13 6.41 -10.53
CA LEU A 268 -20.46 7.82 -10.75
C LEU A 268 -20.84 8.53 -9.45
N GLY A 269 -21.67 7.92 -8.61
CA GLY A 269 -22.05 8.44 -7.31
C GLY A 269 -20.85 8.62 -6.39
N LEU A 270 -19.98 7.61 -6.30
CA LEU A 270 -18.73 7.67 -5.54
C LEU A 270 -17.75 8.72 -6.09
N SER A 271 -17.66 8.87 -7.42
CA SER A 271 -16.82 9.89 -8.06
C SER A 271 -17.31 11.29 -7.71
N ASN A 272 -18.61 11.53 -7.84
CA ASN A 272 -19.25 12.80 -7.50
C ASN A 272 -19.11 13.13 -6.01
N LEU A 273 -19.26 12.13 -5.13
CA LEU A 273 -19.02 12.30 -3.69
C LEU A 273 -17.59 12.77 -3.41
N LYS A 274 -16.60 12.20 -4.09
CA LYS A 274 -15.19 12.57 -3.93
C LYS A 274 -14.86 13.96 -4.48
N MET A 275 -15.56 14.39 -5.53
CA MET A 275 -15.47 15.74 -6.07
C MET A 275 -16.28 16.78 -5.28
N GLY A 276 -17.15 16.35 -4.38
CA GLY A 276 -18.01 17.21 -3.56
C GLY A 276 -19.34 17.60 -4.21
N TYR A 277 -19.70 16.97 -5.34
CA TYR A 277 -20.98 17.19 -6.03
C TYR A 277 -22.07 16.32 -5.38
N LEU A 278 -22.60 16.79 -4.24
CA LEU A 278 -23.52 16.01 -3.41
C LEU A 278 -24.86 15.72 -4.09
N ASP A 279 -25.41 16.67 -4.84
CA ASP A 279 -26.69 16.48 -5.54
C ASP A 279 -26.59 15.37 -6.60
N ASN A 280 -25.57 15.42 -7.45
CA ASN A 280 -25.28 14.38 -8.44
C ASN A 280 -25.00 13.02 -7.78
N CYS A 281 -24.29 13.04 -6.66
CA CYS A 281 -24.01 11.83 -5.87
C CYS A 281 -25.30 11.16 -5.40
N VAL A 282 -26.23 11.92 -4.83
CA VAL A 282 -27.54 11.40 -4.39
C VAL A 282 -28.32 10.85 -5.57
N GLN A 283 -28.44 11.60 -6.67
CA GLN A 283 -29.13 11.14 -7.88
C GLN A 283 -28.59 9.82 -8.41
N HIS A 284 -27.27 9.65 -8.43
CA HIS A 284 -26.67 8.40 -8.88
C HIS A 284 -26.89 7.23 -7.92
N PHE A 285 -26.88 7.45 -6.60
CA PHE A 285 -27.19 6.36 -5.67
C PHE A 285 -28.66 5.95 -5.70
N GLU A 286 -29.58 6.90 -5.86
CA GLU A 286 -31.00 6.62 -6.07
C GLU A 286 -31.21 5.82 -7.36
N ALA A 287 -30.57 6.23 -8.47
CA ALA A 287 -30.60 5.49 -9.73
C ALA A 287 -30.01 4.08 -9.58
N ALA A 288 -28.92 3.91 -8.82
CA ALA A 288 -28.35 2.58 -8.55
C ALA A 288 -29.34 1.67 -7.78
N ASN A 289 -30.09 2.23 -6.82
CA ASN A 289 -31.07 1.47 -6.03
C ASN A 289 -32.22 0.92 -6.88
N GLN A 290 -32.62 1.59 -7.96
CA GLN A 290 -33.67 1.11 -8.87
C GLN A 290 -33.33 -0.23 -9.54
N PHE A 291 -32.04 -0.56 -9.67
CA PHE A 291 -31.55 -1.79 -10.28
C PHE A 291 -31.09 -2.84 -9.25
N ASN A 292 -31.36 -2.62 -7.96
CA ASN A 292 -30.92 -3.51 -6.91
C ASN A 292 -32.08 -4.38 -6.41
N THR A 293 -31.93 -5.69 -6.52
CA THR A 293 -32.94 -6.66 -6.05
C THR A 293 -32.83 -6.98 -4.57
N ASN A 294 -31.73 -6.61 -3.92
CA ASN A 294 -31.50 -6.89 -2.50
C ASN A 294 -31.94 -5.70 -1.63
N GLU A 295 -33.08 -5.88 -0.95
CA GLU A 295 -33.70 -4.88 -0.07
C GLU A 295 -32.78 -4.40 1.06
N GLN A 296 -31.96 -5.30 1.64
CA GLN A 296 -31.02 -4.90 2.70
C GLN A 296 -29.97 -3.90 2.20
N ILE A 297 -29.49 -4.10 0.97
CA ILE A 297 -28.51 -3.20 0.36
C ILE A 297 -29.18 -1.86 0.05
N VAL A 298 -30.41 -1.86 -0.47
CA VAL A 298 -31.18 -0.62 -0.75
C VAL A 298 -31.37 0.19 0.53
N ASN A 299 -31.80 -0.44 1.63
CA ASN A 299 -32.01 0.22 2.91
C ASN A 299 -30.72 0.86 3.43
N LYS A 300 -29.59 0.14 3.34
CA LYS A 300 -28.28 0.67 3.73
C LYS A 300 -27.82 1.83 2.83
N THR A 301 -28.06 1.76 1.52
CA THR A 301 -27.76 2.88 0.62
C THR A 301 -28.60 4.10 0.96
N ASN A 302 -29.89 3.93 1.28
CA ASN A 302 -30.77 5.03 1.69
C ASN A 302 -30.34 5.68 3.00
N GLU A 303 -29.86 4.89 3.97
CA GLU A 303 -29.26 5.41 5.20
C GLU A 303 -27.98 6.22 4.90
N VAL A 304 -27.15 5.75 3.98
CA VAL A 304 -25.97 6.52 3.53
C VAL A 304 -26.40 7.83 2.86
N ILE A 305 -27.39 7.80 1.96
CA ILE A 305 -27.92 9.00 1.30
C ILE A 305 -28.44 10.00 2.34
N SER A 306 -29.25 9.56 3.30
CA SER A 306 -29.80 10.44 4.34
C SER A 306 -28.68 11.06 5.19
N SER A 307 -27.64 10.29 5.51
CA SER A 307 -26.46 10.80 6.21
C SER A 307 -25.67 11.84 5.40
N ILE A 308 -25.62 11.70 4.07
CA ILE A 308 -24.98 12.66 3.16
C ILE A 308 -25.79 13.96 3.13
N ILE A 309 -27.12 13.87 2.99
CA ILE A 309 -28.03 15.03 2.95
C ILE A 309 -28.00 15.78 4.30
N ALA A 310 -27.99 15.05 5.42
CA ALA A 310 -27.95 15.65 6.75
C ALA A 310 -26.60 16.33 7.06
N ARG A 311 -25.55 16.08 6.27
CA ARG A 311 -24.21 16.59 6.53
C ARG A 311 -24.11 18.07 6.16
N LYS A 312 -24.10 18.92 7.18
CA LYS A 312 -23.80 20.35 7.00
C LYS A 312 -22.29 20.54 6.74
N PRO A 313 -21.90 21.29 5.70
CA PRO A 313 -20.49 21.64 5.50
C PRO A 313 -19.98 22.45 6.69
N LYS A 314 -18.78 22.13 7.16
CA LYS A 314 -18.12 22.93 8.21
C LYS A 314 -17.83 24.34 7.67
N SER A 315 -17.97 25.35 8.52
CA SER A 315 -17.80 26.75 8.11
C SER A 315 -16.35 27.03 7.73
N LYS A 316 -16.12 27.45 6.48
CA LYS A 316 -14.79 27.86 5.99
C LYS A 316 -14.28 29.10 6.73
N VAL A 317 -15.18 30.04 7.07
CA VAL A 317 -14.85 31.25 7.83
C VAL A 317 -14.39 30.89 9.24
N LEU A 318 -15.13 30.00 9.92
CA LEU A 318 -14.75 29.56 11.26
C LEU A 318 -13.42 28.79 11.25
N ALA A 319 -13.18 27.95 10.23
CA ALA A 319 -11.90 27.30 10.04
C ALA A 319 -10.75 28.32 9.87
N GLY A 320 -11.00 29.40 9.12
CA GLY A 320 -10.07 30.52 8.94
C GLY A 320 -9.79 31.26 10.25
N ILE A 321 -10.82 31.61 11.03
CA ILE A 321 -10.65 32.26 12.33
C ILE A 321 -9.86 31.35 13.29
N LEU A 322 -10.19 30.06 13.35
CA LEU A 322 -9.48 29.09 14.19
C LEU A 322 -8.04 28.84 13.72
N SER A 323 -7.71 29.13 12.47
CA SER A 323 -6.34 28.99 11.96
C SER A 323 -5.35 30.03 12.52
N ILE A 324 -5.84 31.10 13.16
CA ILE A 324 -5.02 32.07 13.90
C ILE A 324 -4.23 31.37 15.00
N PHE A 325 -4.85 30.38 15.66
CA PHE A 325 -4.17 29.51 16.61
C PHE A 325 -3.47 28.37 15.85
N PRO A 326 -2.16 28.15 16.06
CA PRO A 326 -1.44 27.06 15.41
C PRO A 326 -2.17 25.72 15.56
N GLY A 327 -2.55 25.11 14.44
CA GLY A 327 -3.30 23.85 14.41
C GLY A 327 -4.82 23.95 14.62
N GLY A 328 -5.38 25.09 15.03
CA GLY A 328 -6.81 25.24 15.35
C GLY A 328 -7.73 25.02 14.14
N GLY A 329 -7.37 25.55 12.97
CA GLY A 329 -8.10 25.30 11.72
C GLY A 329 -8.10 23.81 11.31
N TYR A 330 -6.95 23.13 11.42
CA TYR A 330 -6.83 21.69 11.16
C TYR A 330 -7.66 20.86 12.14
N TRP A 331 -7.67 21.26 13.41
CA TRP A 331 -8.46 20.59 14.44
C TRP A 331 -9.95 20.67 14.12
N TYR A 332 -10.43 21.87 13.77
CA TYR A 332 -11.81 22.10 13.36
C TYR A 332 -12.17 21.29 12.11
N ALA A 333 -11.27 21.22 11.12
CA ALA A 333 -11.47 20.42 9.92
C ALA A 333 -11.47 18.89 10.19
N GLY A 334 -10.97 18.45 11.36
CA GLY A 334 -10.90 17.03 11.75
C GLY A 334 -9.55 16.36 11.47
N HIS A 335 -8.55 17.11 11.00
CA HIS A 335 -7.19 16.64 10.75
C HIS A 335 -6.35 16.72 12.03
N LYS A 336 -6.62 15.83 12.99
CA LYS A 336 -5.99 15.84 14.33
C LYS A 336 -4.46 15.76 14.28
N SER A 337 -3.90 14.91 13.42
CA SER A 337 -2.43 14.75 13.28
C SER A 337 -1.76 16.03 12.77
N SER A 338 -2.33 16.65 11.73
CA SER A 338 -1.84 17.91 11.17
C SER A 338 -1.99 19.07 12.16
N ALA A 339 -3.06 19.06 12.96
CA ALA A 339 -3.28 20.05 14.01
C ALA A 339 -2.18 19.98 15.08
N ILE A 340 -1.88 18.78 15.59
CA ILE A 340 -0.83 18.55 16.60
C ILE A 340 0.54 18.93 16.04
N THR A 341 0.85 18.48 14.82
CA THR A 341 2.12 18.79 14.16
C THR A 341 2.30 20.31 13.99
N SER A 342 1.28 20.99 13.48
CA SER A 342 1.30 22.44 13.29
C SER A 342 1.46 23.19 14.62
N PHE A 343 0.78 22.77 15.67
CA PHE A 343 0.93 23.35 17.00
C PHE A 343 2.38 23.21 17.50
N ILE A 344 2.92 21.99 17.52
CA ILE A 344 4.29 21.72 18.02
C ILE A 344 5.34 22.52 17.25
N VAL A 345 5.30 22.49 15.92
CA VAL A 345 6.31 23.18 15.09
C VAL A 345 6.27 24.68 15.35
N ASN A 346 5.09 25.29 15.37
CA ASN A 346 4.95 26.72 15.63
C ASN A 346 5.32 27.09 17.07
N SER A 347 4.99 26.28 18.07
CA SER A 347 5.41 26.49 19.45
C SER A 347 6.93 26.45 19.62
N LEU A 348 7.60 25.48 19.00
CA LEU A 348 9.06 25.38 19.02
C LEU A 348 9.73 26.57 18.33
N LEU A 349 9.19 26.99 17.18
CA LEU A 349 9.71 28.15 16.44
C LEU A 349 9.52 29.45 17.24
N GLY A 350 8.36 29.61 17.87
CA GLY A 350 8.09 30.73 18.77
C GLY A 350 9.04 30.76 19.98
N PHE A 351 9.25 29.60 20.62
CA PHE A 351 10.19 29.47 21.74
C PHE A 351 11.63 29.81 21.32
N ALA A 352 12.10 29.26 20.19
CA ALA A 352 13.43 29.56 19.65
C ALA A 352 13.60 31.06 19.36
N THR A 353 12.57 31.71 18.79
CA THR A 353 12.59 33.15 18.51
C THR A 353 12.64 33.99 19.78
N TYR A 354 11.87 33.61 20.81
CA TYR A 354 11.87 34.28 22.12
C TYR A 354 13.22 34.17 22.82
N VAL A 355 13.82 32.97 22.85
CA VAL A 355 15.16 32.77 23.42
C VAL A 355 16.19 33.63 22.70
N ASN A 356 16.12 33.69 21.36
CA ASN A 356 17.08 34.44 20.57
C ASN A 356 16.93 35.97 20.70
N SER A 357 15.70 36.47 20.91
CA SER A 357 15.47 37.91 21.15
C SER A 357 15.91 38.32 22.55
N THR A 358 15.69 37.47 23.56
CA THR A 358 16.09 37.73 24.95
C THR A 358 17.60 37.57 25.18
N SER A 359 18.28 36.71 24.40
CA SER A 359 19.74 36.59 24.46
C SER A 359 20.51 37.81 23.93
N LYS A 360 19.89 38.65 23.09
CA LYS A 360 20.52 39.89 22.60
C LYS A 360 20.52 41.04 23.64
N CYS A 361 19.69 40.98 24.67
CA CYS A 361 19.64 42.02 25.72
C CYS A 361 20.63 41.81 26.89
N LYS A 362 21.59 40.86 26.78
CA LYS A 362 22.60 40.62 27.82
C LYS A 362 24.02 41.14 27.49
N PHE A 363 24.16 41.93 26.44
CA PHE A 363 25.40 42.65 26.11
C PHE A 363 25.15 44.16 26.10
N THR A 364 24.96 44.73 27.29
CA THR A 364 25.19 46.16 27.59
C THR A 364 25.63 46.28 29.03
#